data_AF-A0A820AL86-F1
#
_entry.id   AF-A0A820AL86-F1
#
_cell.length_a   1.000
_cell.length_b   1.000
_cell.length_c   1.000
_cell.angle_alpha   90.00
_cell.angle_beta   90.00
_cell.angle_gamma   90.00
#
_symmetry.space_group_name_H-M   'P 1'
#
loop_
_entity.id
_entity.type
_entity.pdbx_description
1 polymer ?
#
loop_
_entity_poly.entity_id
_entity_poly.type
_entity_poly.pdbx_seq_one_letter_code
_entity_poly.pdbx_strand_id
1 'polypeptide(L)' 'NLYVADTDNDRVVMYCVNSTVGIVVAEDNNSVPSLQKPVAVAFDSDLNLYLVSTDSDQVVKLSRI' A
#
# COMPACT_ATOMS: atom_id res chain seq x y z
N ASN A 1 -12.18 -2.76 -5.74
CA ASN A 1 -10.80 -3.31 -5.70
C ASN A 1 -10.47 -3.71 -4.27
N LEU A 2 -9.58 -4.67 -4.11
CA LEU A 2 -9.04 -5.09 -2.81
C LEU A 2 -7.59 -4.60 -2.72
N TYR A 3 -7.22 -3.99 -1.60
CA TYR A 3 -5.85 -3.58 -1.33
C TYR A 3 -5.33 -4.41 -0.16
N VAL A 4 -4.14 -4.98 -0.34
CA VAL A 4 -3.52 -5.88 0.63
C VAL A 4 -2.17 -5.31 1.00
N ALA A 5 -1.96 -5.07 2.30
CA ALA A 5 -0.63 -4.86 2.84
C ALA A 5 0.08 -6.22 2.89
N ASP A 6 1.03 -6.42 1.99
CA ASP A 6 1.81 -7.65 1.86
C ASP A 6 3.09 -7.49 2.70
N THR A 7 2.89 -7.57 4.03
CA THR A 7 3.80 -7.06 5.06
C THR A 7 5.24 -7.53 4.89
N ASP A 8 5.48 -8.84 4.77
CA ASP A 8 6.83 -9.40 4.69
C ASP A 8 7.49 -9.22 3.31
N ASN A 9 6.73 -8.72 2.33
CA ASN A 9 7.23 -8.36 1.00
C ASN A 9 7.37 -6.84 0.82
N ASP A 10 7.24 -6.05 1.90
CA ASP A 10 7.43 -4.59 1.91
C ASP A 10 6.67 -3.84 0.81
N ARG A 11 5.45 -4.29 0.53
CA ARG A 11 4.63 -3.76 -0.57
C ARG A 11 3.14 -3.74 -0.28
N VAL A 12 2.41 -3.01 -1.11
CA VAL A 12 0.95 -3.02 -1.17
C VAL A 12 0.49 -3.44 -2.56
N VAL A 13 -0.42 -4.41 -2.60
CA VAL A 13 -0.93 -5.00 -3.84
C VAL A 13 -2.42 -4.72 -3.99
N MET A 14 -2.82 -4.25 -5.17
CA MET A 14 -4.22 -4.08 -5.56
C MET A 14 -4.69 -5.27 -6.41
N TYR A 15 -5.88 -5.78 -6.10
CA TYR A 15 -6.60 -6.73 -6.94
C TYR A 15 -7.88 -6.08 -7.48
N CYS A 16 -8.06 -6.15 -8.80
CA CYS A 16 -9.34 -5.85 -9.43
C CYS A 16 -10.41 -6.87 -8.99
N VAL A 17 -11.67 -6.50 -9.11
CA VAL A 17 -12.79 -7.39 -8.79
C VAL A 17 -12.65 -8.70 -9.57
N ASN A 18 -12.67 -9.83 -8.87
CA ASN A 18 -12.49 -11.19 -9.41
C ASN A 18 -11.12 -11.48 -10.08
N SER A 19 -10.13 -10.60 -9.94
CA SER A 19 -8.76 -10.87 -10.42
C SER A 19 -7.97 -11.70 -9.42
N THR A 20 -7.20 -12.66 -9.91
CA THR A 20 -6.16 -13.38 -9.14
C THR A 20 -4.76 -12.80 -9.36
N VAL A 21 -4.62 -11.88 -10.32
CA VAL A 21 -3.37 -11.18 -10.60
C VAL A 21 -3.41 -9.83 -9.89
N GLY A 22 -2.40 -9.59 -9.05
CA GLY A 22 -2.24 -8.36 -8.29
C GLY A 22 -1.36 -7.35 -9.01
N ILE A 23 -1.60 -6.07 -8.73
CA ILE A 23 -0.82 -4.92 -9.22
C ILE A 23 -0.13 -4.30 -8.02
N VAL A 24 1.20 -4.19 -8.03
CA VAL A 24 1.95 -3.51 -6.98
C VAL A 24 1.70 -2.00 -7.12
N VAL A 25 1.14 -1.39 -6.08
CA VAL A 25 0.82 0.05 -6.05
C VAL A 25 1.74 0.85 -5.15
N ALA A 26 2.39 0.20 -4.18
CA ALA A 26 3.38 0.80 -3.29
C ALA A 26 4.45 -0.24 -2.93
N GLU A 27 5.72 0.14 -2.93
CA GLU A 27 6.87 -0.72 -2.58
C GLU A 27 8.06 0.14 -2.13
N ASP A 28 8.81 -0.33 -1.12
CA ASP A 28 9.94 0.39 -0.50
C ASP A 28 10.99 0.86 -1.53
N ASN A 29 11.32 -0.03 -2.48
CA ASN A 29 12.42 0.17 -3.42
C ASN A 29 12.04 0.89 -4.73
N ASN A 30 10.82 1.42 -4.83
CA ASN A 30 10.36 1.98 -6.10
C ASN A 30 9.50 3.24 -5.92
N SER A 31 8.33 3.09 -5.30
CA SER A 31 7.30 4.13 -5.28
C SER A 31 7.14 4.82 -3.93
N VAL A 32 7.55 4.17 -2.84
CA VAL A 32 7.39 4.70 -1.49
C VAL A 32 8.62 4.40 -0.65
N PRO A 33 9.60 5.31 -0.60
CA PRO A 33 10.75 5.13 0.28
C PRO A 33 10.32 4.93 1.73
N SER A 34 10.95 3.98 2.41
CA SER A 34 10.69 3.60 3.81
C SER A 34 9.33 2.92 4.06
N LEU A 35 8.74 2.26 3.06
CA LEU A 35 7.54 1.42 3.26
C LEU A 35 7.93 0.03 3.79
N GLN A 36 8.39 -0.02 5.04
CA GLN A 36 8.87 -1.25 5.66
C GLN A 36 7.79 -1.87 6.54
N LYS A 37 7.47 -3.14 6.29
CA LYS A 37 6.38 -3.87 6.95
C LYS A 37 5.08 -3.06 7.02
N PRO A 38 4.44 -2.77 5.87
CA PRO A 38 3.12 -2.16 5.89
C PRO A 38 2.14 -3.10 6.59
N VAL A 39 1.32 -2.54 7.49
CA VAL A 39 0.34 -3.32 8.28
C VAL A 39 -1.09 -2.86 8.09
N ALA A 40 -1.30 -1.64 7.60
CA ALA A 40 -2.62 -1.07 7.42
C ALA A 40 -2.69 -0.20 6.18
N VAL A 41 -3.87 -0.23 5.56
CA VAL A 41 -4.26 0.61 4.41
C VAL A 41 -5.61 1.26 4.69
N ALA A 42 -5.76 2.54 4.34
CA ALA A 42 -7.03 3.26 4.46
C ALA A 42 -7.20 4.25 3.31
N PHE A 43 -8.44 4.52 2.94
CA PHE A 43 -8.80 5.51 1.94
C PHE A 43 -9.55 6.68 2.59
N ASP A 44 -9.29 7.90 2.10
CA ASP A 44 -10.20 9.03 2.31
C ASP A 44 -11.22 9.16 1.17
N SER A 45 -12.14 10.12 1.29
CA SER A 45 -13.19 10.38 0.29
C SER A 45 -12.67 10.88 -1.05
N ASP A 46 -11.43 11.39 -1.09
CA ASP A 46 -10.79 11.89 -2.30
C ASP A 46 -9.93 10.81 -3.00
N LEU A 47 -10.04 9.55 -2.53
CA LEU A 47 -9.29 8.40 -3.01
C LEU A 47 -7.77 8.55 -2.82
N ASN A 48 -7.35 9.22 -1.75
CA ASN A 48 -5.97 9.11 -1.31
C ASN A 48 -5.79 7.84 -0.46
N LEU A 49 -4.70 7.13 -0.69
CA LEU A 49 -4.34 5.92 0.05
C LEU A 49 -3.35 6.28 1.17
N TYR A 50 -3.69 5.91 2.39
CA TYR A 50 -2.85 6.02 3.57
C TYR A 50 -2.30 4.66 3.94
N LEU A 51 -1.00 4.59 4.14
CA LEU A 51 -0.25 3.39 4.50
C LEU A 51 0.45 3.62 5.83
N VAL A 52 0.40 2.62 6.71
CA VAL A 52 1.15 2.64 7.96
C VAL A 52 2.16 1.50 7.96
N SER A 53 3.40 1.85 8.26
CA SER A 53 4.53 0.94 8.36
C SER A 53 5.01 0.83 9.80
N THR A 54 5.28 -0.40 10.26
CA THR A 54 5.73 -0.61 11.64
C THR A 54 7.23 -0.42 11.83
N ASP A 55 8.03 -0.67 10.80
CA ASP A 55 9.49 -0.68 10.95
C ASP A 55 10.10 0.70 10.65
N SER A 56 9.43 1.53 9.85
CA SER A 56 9.85 2.90 9.57
C SER A 56 9.19 3.96 10.47
N ASP A 57 8.20 3.56 11.29
CA ASP A 57 7.39 4.46 12.11
C ASP A 57 6.74 5.62 11.31
N GLN A 58 6.49 5.43 10.01
CA GLN A 58 5.94 6.44 9.11
C GLN A 58 4.49 6.15 8.72
N VAL A 59 3.77 7.24 8.47
CA VAL A 59 2.51 7.23 7.71
C VAL A 59 2.77 7.82 6.34
N VAL A 60 2.47 7.07 5.29
CA VAL A 60 2.63 7.51 3.90
C VAL A 60 1.25 7.82 3.33
N LYS A 61 1.15 8.95 2.62
CA LYS A 61 -0.03 9.30 1.81
C LYS A 61 0.33 9.24 0.33
N LEU A 62 -0.40 8.43 -0.44
CA LEU A 62 -0.40 8.44 -1.90
C LEU A 62 -1.64 9.15 -2.41
N SER A 63 -1.44 10.17 -3.24
CA SER A 63 -2.55 11.01 -3.72
C SER A 63 -3.14 10.46 -5.00
N ARG A 64 -4.47 10.30 -5.04
CA ARG A 64 -5.26 9.83 -6.20
C ARG A 64 -4.70 8.57 -6.87
N ILE A 65 -5.03 7.41 -6.30
CA ILE A 65 -4.66 6.09 -6.86
C ILE A 65 -5.83 5.37 -7.53
#